data_AF-A0A9E0AMA0-F1
#
_entry.id   AF-A0A9E0AMA0-F1
#
_cell.length_a   1.000
_cell.length_b   1.000
_cell.length_c   1.000
_cell.angle_alpha   90.00
_cell.angle_beta   90.00
_cell.angle_gamma   90.00
#
_symmetry.space_group_name_H-M   'P 1'
#
loop_
_entity.id
_entity.type
_entity.pdbx_description
1 polymer ?
#
loop_
_entity_poly.entity_id
_entity_poly.type
_entity_poly.pdbx_seq_one_letter_code
_entity_poly.pdbx_strand_id
1 'polypeptide(L)'
;SSYKEPSNGAITIINVLAGVVIGAALIWFLIVPARNKGLTQDYKKSLQEYSEQLSSGNVELNSMQKELEEVKAQKDALEQQLGVVNGTEGSNKLLVSVIEAASDYIANKPDDAANKLVDIDVSALPSESAKTLYNTIATATLPAAAQTFYNTGMTEYYKSNYEVAADNLVKAYKCNNSADSAYYAAKSYVALAKTDDAKKYYKYIVDDYSTSGYYKEASDYVNSH
;
A
#
# COMPACT_ATOMS: atom_id res chain seq x y z
N SER A 1 1.05 -1.16 -31.75
CA SER A 1 1.24 -2.07 -30.60
C SER A 1 -0.10 -2.71 -30.31
N SER A 2 -0.19 -4.04 -30.35
CA SER A 2 -1.47 -4.75 -30.21
C SER A 2 -1.77 -4.91 -28.72
N TYR A 3 -2.70 -4.13 -28.20
CA TYR A 3 -3.27 -4.32 -26.86
C TYR A 3 -3.92 -5.72 -26.86
N LYS A 4 -3.41 -6.63 -26.04
CA LYS A 4 -4.10 -7.90 -25.77
C LYS A 4 -4.98 -7.66 -24.56
N GLU A 5 -6.28 -7.57 -24.79
CA GLU A 5 -7.27 -7.51 -23.72
C GLU A 5 -7.06 -8.70 -22.76
N PRO A 6 -7.18 -8.49 -21.44
CA PRO A 6 -7.35 -9.61 -20.52
C PRO A 6 -8.54 -10.45 -20.99
N SER A 7 -8.40 -11.76 -21.00
CA SER A 7 -9.52 -12.63 -21.39
C SER A 7 -10.74 -12.34 -20.50
N ASN A 8 -11.96 -12.45 -21.04
CA ASN A 8 -13.20 -12.23 -20.27
C ASN A 8 -13.28 -13.09 -18.99
N GLY A 9 -12.56 -14.22 -18.93
CA GLY A 9 -12.40 -15.04 -17.73
C GLY A 9 -11.59 -14.36 -16.62
N ALA A 10 -10.48 -13.69 -16.98
CA ALA A 10 -9.62 -13.00 -16.03
C ALA A 10 -10.34 -11.80 -15.38
N ILE A 11 -11.10 -11.05 -16.18
CA ILE A 11 -11.93 -9.94 -15.68
C ILE A 11 -13.00 -10.45 -14.71
N THR A 12 -13.62 -11.60 -15.02
CA THR A 12 -14.63 -12.21 -14.14
C THR A 12 -14.03 -12.57 -12.78
N ILE A 13 -12.85 -13.17 -12.75
CA ILE A 13 -12.19 -13.53 -11.48
C ILE A 13 -11.80 -12.29 -10.68
N ILE A 14 -11.31 -11.21 -11.32
CA ILE A 14 -11.02 -9.94 -10.65
C ILE A 14 -12.29 -9.34 -10.02
N ASN A 15 -13.44 -9.42 -10.70
CA ASN A 15 -14.71 -8.93 -10.15
C ASN A 15 -15.10 -9.67 -8.86
N VAL A 16 -14.91 -10.99 -8.82
CA VAL A 16 -15.20 -11.78 -7.62
C VAL A 16 -14.22 -11.43 -6.50
N LEU A 17 -12.92 -11.33 -6.81
CA LEU A 17 -11.88 -10.94 -5.85
C LEU A 17 -12.16 -9.57 -5.23
N ALA A 18 -12.58 -8.59 -6.04
CA ALA A 18 -12.96 -7.27 -5.55
C ALA A 18 -14.09 -7.37 -4.51
N GLY A 19 -15.12 -8.19 -4.76
CA GLY A 19 -16.23 -8.39 -3.82
C GLY A 19 -15.79 -8.99 -2.48
N VAL A 20 -14.96 -10.04 -2.51
CA VAL A 20 -14.44 -10.68 -1.29
C VAL A 20 -13.59 -9.71 -0.47
N VAL A 21 -12.72 -8.94 -1.13
CA VAL A 21 -11.82 -8.00 -0.45
C VAL A 21 -12.55 -6.79 0.12
N ILE A 22 -13.62 -6.34 -0.53
CA ILE A 22 -14.52 -5.33 0.05
C ILE A 22 -15.15 -5.89 1.34
N GLY A 23 -15.59 -7.15 1.35
CA GLY A 23 -16.10 -7.82 2.55
C GLY A 23 -15.08 -7.84 3.69
N ALA A 24 -13.88 -8.35 3.41
CA ALA A 24 -12.77 -8.37 4.37
C ALA A 24 -12.40 -6.94 4.85
N ALA A 25 -12.49 -5.94 3.97
CA ALA A 25 -12.17 -4.56 4.34
C ALA A 25 -13.18 -3.92 5.28
N LEU A 26 -14.46 -4.26 5.16
CA LEU A 26 -15.48 -3.83 6.11
C LEU A 26 -15.20 -4.43 7.50
N ILE A 27 -14.83 -5.71 7.57
CA ILE A 27 -14.45 -6.37 8.84
C ILE A 27 -13.23 -5.67 9.46
N TRP A 28 -12.17 -5.46 8.67
CA TRP A 28 -10.97 -4.76 9.12
C TRP A 28 -11.25 -3.34 9.61
N PHE A 29 -12.08 -2.57 8.87
CA PHE A 29 -12.47 -1.21 9.26
C PHE A 29 -13.31 -1.17 10.54
N LEU A 30 -14.03 -2.23 10.88
CA LEU A 30 -14.77 -2.31 12.16
C LEU A 30 -13.85 -2.69 13.33
N ILE A 31 -12.86 -3.56 13.10
CA ILE A 31 -11.99 -4.10 14.16
C ILE A 31 -10.79 -3.19 14.46
N VAL A 32 -10.11 -2.66 13.44
CA VAL A 32 -8.82 -1.96 13.61
C VAL A 32 -8.94 -0.62 14.34
N PRO A 33 -9.91 0.26 14.04
CA PRO A 33 -10.09 1.50 14.79
C PRO A 33 -10.37 1.24 16.28
N ALA A 34 -11.05 0.14 16.62
CA ALA A 34 -11.29 -0.26 18.01
C ALA A 34 -9.98 -0.69 18.71
N ARG A 35 -9.10 -1.42 18.02
CA ARG A 35 -7.79 -1.82 18.55
C ARG A 35 -6.82 -0.64 18.71
N ASN A 36 -6.79 0.30 17.76
CA ASN A 36 -5.92 1.49 17.85
C ASN A 36 -6.40 2.51 18.90
N LYS A 37 -7.70 2.59 19.20
CA LYS A 37 -8.23 3.40 20.30
C LYS A 37 -7.99 2.78 21.69
N GLY A 38 -7.85 1.45 21.78
CA GLY A 38 -7.61 0.73 23.04
C GLY A 38 -6.15 0.74 23.53
N LEU A 39 -5.19 1.27 22.76
CA LEU A 39 -3.76 1.15 23.05
C LEU A 39 -3.08 2.42 23.58
N THR A 40 -3.78 3.56 23.69
CA THR A 40 -3.16 4.82 24.14
C THR A 40 -3.44 5.19 25.60
N GLN A 41 -4.36 4.53 26.30
CA GLN A 41 -4.53 4.65 27.76
C GLN A 41 -5.44 3.52 28.26
N ASP A 42 -4.93 2.67 29.17
CA ASP A 42 -5.67 1.68 29.98
C ASP A 42 -6.19 0.36 29.36
N TYR A 43 -5.30 -0.52 28.87
CA TYR A 43 -5.64 -1.95 28.67
C TYR A 43 -4.61 -2.90 29.32
N LYS A 44 -4.43 -2.78 30.63
CA LYS A 44 -3.75 -3.80 31.47
C LYS A 44 -4.69 -4.59 32.39
N LYS A 45 -6.01 -4.41 32.26
CA LYS A 45 -7.02 -5.25 32.90
C LYS A 45 -8.05 -5.63 31.83
N SER A 46 -8.58 -6.85 31.94
CA SER A 46 -9.53 -7.48 31.00
C SER A 46 -8.94 -8.28 29.81
N LEU A 47 -7.78 -8.91 30.00
CA LEU A 47 -7.46 -10.15 29.23
C LEU A 47 -8.01 -11.41 29.93
N GLN A 48 -8.33 -11.32 31.23
CA GLN A 48 -8.83 -12.43 32.04
C GLN A 48 -10.37 -12.53 32.07
N GLU A 49 -11.08 -11.50 31.60
CA GLU A 49 -12.56 -11.50 31.48
C GLU A 49 -13.06 -11.78 30.05
N TYR A 50 -12.16 -11.86 29.07
CA TYR A 50 -12.50 -12.16 27.66
C TYR A 50 -12.69 -13.66 27.38
N SER A 51 -12.63 -14.51 28.42
CA SER A 51 -12.75 -15.97 28.30
C SER A 51 -14.18 -16.50 28.43
N GLU A 52 -15.17 -15.66 28.75
CA GLU A 52 -16.55 -16.12 29.03
C GLU A 52 -17.64 -15.65 28.04
N GLN A 53 -17.29 -15.05 26.89
CA GLN A 53 -18.26 -14.81 25.79
C GLN A 53 -17.75 -15.26 24.41
N LEU A 54 -17.09 -16.42 24.38
CA LEU A 54 -16.60 -17.11 23.18
C LEU A 54 -17.74 -17.84 22.45
N SER A 55 -18.56 -17.09 21.70
CA SER A 55 -19.45 -17.64 20.67
C SER A 55 -19.38 -16.82 19.37
N SER A 56 -19.22 -15.49 19.45
CA SER A 56 -19.09 -14.62 18.27
C SER A 56 -17.71 -14.65 17.60
N GLY A 57 -16.62 -14.83 18.36
CA GLY A 57 -15.25 -14.86 17.81
C GLY A 57 -14.94 -16.07 16.91
N ASN A 58 -15.61 -17.20 17.13
CA ASN A 58 -15.46 -18.39 16.27
C ASN A 58 -16.11 -18.21 14.89
N VAL A 59 -17.20 -17.43 14.81
CA VAL A 59 -17.91 -17.20 13.53
C VAL A 59 -17.06 -16.32 12.60
N GLU A 60 -16.40 -15.30 13.16
CA GLU A 60 -15.60 -14.32 12.41
C GLU A 60 -14.23 -14.88 11.98
N LEU A 61 -13.58 -15.72 12.81
CA LEU A 61 -12.38 -16.46 12.41
C LEU A 61 -12.66 -17.46 11.28
N ASN A 62 -13.78 -18.17 11.36
CA ASN A 62 -14.18 -19.12 10.32
C ASN A 62 -14.53 -18.40 9.00
N SER A 63 -15.15 -17.22 9.05
CA SER A 63 -15.41 -16.44 7.84
C SER A 63 -14.12 -15.91 7.22
N MET A 64 -13.20 -15.37 8.02
CA MET A 64 -11.90 -14.91 7.52
C MET A 64 -11.08 -16.04 6.89
N GLN A 65 -11.08 -17.24 7.50
CA GLN A 65 -10.38 -18.38 6.94
C GLN A 65 -10.99 -18.83 5.62
N LYS A 66 -12.32 -18.82 5.51
CA LYS A 66 -13.03 -19.11 4.27
C LYS A 66 -12.74 -18.06 3.17
N GLU A 67 -12.77 -16.77 3.50
CA GLU A 67 -12.42 -15.70 2.57
C GLU A 67 -10.97 -15.83 2.10
N LEU A 68 -10.04 -16.21 2.99
CA LEU A 68 -8.65 -16.47 2.63
C LEU A 68 -8.51 -17.65 1.67
N GLU A 69 -9.22 -18.76 1.92
CA GLU A 69 -9.24 -19.92 1.02
C GLU A 69 -9.83 -19.56 -0.34
N GLU A 70 -10.92 -18.78 -0.35
CA GLU A 70 -11.58 -18.32 -1.58
C GLU A 70 -10.68 -17.39 -2.40
N VAL A 71 -10.00 -16.42 -1.75
CA VAL A 71 -9.04 -15.54 -2.45
C VAL A 71 -7.82 -16.31 -2.94
N LYS A 72 -7.31 -17.29 -2.19
CA LYS A 72 -6.23 -18.16 -2.68
C LYS A 72 -6.68 -18.96 -3.90
N ALA A 73 -7.85 -19.57 -3.86
CA ALA A 73 -8.39 -20.32 -5.00
C ALA A 73 -8.59 -19.43 -6.23
N GLN A 74 -9.12 -18.21 -6.04
CA GLN A 74 -9.30 -17.23 -7.11
C GLN A 74 -7.97 -16.70 -7.63
N LYS A 75 -6.98 -16.48 -6.76
CA LYS A 75 -5.60 -16.15 -7.14
C LYS A 75 -5.02 -17.27 -8.01
N ASP A 76 -5.06 -18.52 -7.57
CA ASP A 76 -4.50 -19.66 -8.30
C ASP A 76 -5.20 -19.86 -9.66
N ALA A 77 -6.53 -19.73 -9.70
CA ALA A 77 -7.30 -19.78 -10.93
C ALA A 77 -6.93 -18.65 -11.89
N LEU A 78 -6.71 -17.44 -11.38
CA LEU A 78 -6.28 -16.32 -12.18
C LEU A 78 -4.84 -16.47 -12.67
N GLU A 79 -3.91 -16.90 -11.81
CA GLU A 79 -2.53 -17.17 -12.18
C GLU A 79 -2.43 -18.24 -13.28
N GLN A 80 -3.28 -19.27 -13.25
CA GLN A 80 -3.38 -20.22 -14.35
C GLN A 80 -3.89 -19.57 -15.64
N GLN A 81 -4.93 -18.74 -15.56
CA GLN A 81 -5.46 -18.03 -16.73
C GLN A 81 -4.47 -17.00 -17.30
N LEU A 82 -3.64 -16.40 -16.44
CA LEU A 82 -2.59 -15.46 -16.81
C LEU A 82 -1.31 -16.17 -17.28
N GLY A 83 -0.99 -17.35 -16.73
CA GLY A 83 0.17 -18.18 -17.10
C GLY A 83 0.04 -18.84 -18.46
N VAL A 84 -1.18 -18.99 -18.98
CA VAL A 84 -1.44 -19.37 -20.38
C VAL A 84 -1.11 -18.22 -21.36
N VAL A 85 -0.92 -16.99 -20.87
CA VAL A 85 -0.54 -15.82 -21.66
C VAL A 85 0.98 -15.68 -21.67
N ASN A 86 1.65 -16.49 -22.50
CA ASN A 86 3.08 -16.34 -22.84
C ASN A 86 3.33 -15.04 -23.62
N GLY A 87 3.33 -13.91 -22.91
CA GLY A 87 3.54 -12.57 -23.46
C GLY A 87 3.73 -11.55 -22.34
N THR A 88 4.90 -11.62 -21.71
CA THR A 88 5.49 -10.62 -20.81
C THR A 88 5.36 -9.20 -21.36
N GLU A 89 4.54 -8.36 -20.70
CA GLU A 89 4.95 -7.07 -20.10
C GLU A 89 3.73 -6.20 -19.71
N GLY A 90 3.78 -5.62 -18.51
CA GLY A 90 2.87 -4.58 -18.04
C GLY A 90 1.65 -5.09 -17.24
N SER A 91 0.49 -5.14 -17.87
CA SER A 91 -0.81 -5.17 -17.18
C SER A 91 -1.07 -6.44 -16.34
N ASN A 92 -0.63 -7.62 -16.81
CA ASN A 92 -0.81 -8.86 -16.05
C ASN A 92 0.01 -8.90 -14.76
N LYS A 93 1.20 -8.30 -14.76
CA LYS A 93 2.05 -8.21 -13.56
C LYS A 93 1.40 -7.31 -12.51
N LEU A 94 0.84 -6.17 -12.92
CA LEU A 94 0.12 -5.27 -12.01
C LEU A 94 -1.09 -5.98 -11.39
N LEU A 95 -1.85 -6.75 -12.19
CA LEU A 95 -2.97 -7.55 -11.68
C LEU A 95 -2.51 -8.56 -10.63
N VAL A 96 -1.44 -9.31 -10.91
CA VAL A 96 -0.87 -10.25 -9.93
C VAL A 96 -0.49 -9.53 -8.64
N SER A 97 0.20 -8.38 -8.71
CA SER A 97 0.60 -7.63 -7.52
C SER A 97 -0.59 -7.13 -6.68
N VAL A 98 -1.67 -6.65 -7.33
CA VAL A 98 -2.90 -6.24 -6.61
C VAL A 98 -3.55 -7.44 -5.89
N ILE A 99 -3.48 -8.63 -6.48
CA ILE A 99 -4.07 -9.85 -5.91
C ILE A 99 -3.22 -10.41 -4.79
N GLU A 100 -1.90 -10.35 -4.92
CA GLU A 100 -1.00 -10.70 -3.82
C GLU A 100 -1.21 -9.76 -2.63
N ALA A 101 -1.40 -8.46 -2.87
CA ALA A 101 -1.77 -7.52 -1.82
C ALA A 101 -3.13 -7.87 -1.19
N ALA A 102 -4.10 -8.30 -1.98
CA ALA A 102 -5.40 -8.77 -1.49
C ALA A 102 -5.26 -9.99 -0.56
N SER A 103 -4.45 -10.96 -0.97
CA SER A 103 -4.15 -12.15 -0.18
C SER A 103 -3.47 -11.80 1.15
N ASP A 104 -2.50 -10.89 1.14
CA ASP A 104 -1.82 -10.46 2.37
C ASP A 104 -2.75 -9.68 3.29
N TYR A 105 -3.59 -8.82 2.72
CA TYR A 105 -4.59 -8.08 3.47
C TYR A 105 -5.56 -9.00 4.21
N ILE A 106 -6.12 -9.99 3.53
CA ILE A 106 -7.03 -10.98 4.11
C ILE A 106 -6.29 -11.90 5.10
N ALA A 107 -5.02 -12.19 4.86
CA ALA A 107 -4.17 -12.90 5.81
C ALA A 107 -3.77 -12.05 7.03
N ASN A 108 -4.35 -10.86 7.19
CA ASN A 108 -4.06 -9.90 8.26
C ASN A 108 -2.58 -9.48 8.32
N LYS A 109 -1.99 -9.25 7.13
CA LYS A 109 -0.63 -8.73 6.93
C LYS A 109 -0.69 -7.39 6.17
N PRO A 110 -1.23 -6.33 6.78
CA PRO A 110 -1.45 -5.06 6.11
C PRO A 110 -0.15 -4.39 5.64
N ASP A 111 0.98 -4.60 6.33
CA ASP A 111 2.28 -4.06 5.92
C ASP A 111 2.80 -4.74 4.63
N ASP A 112 2.64 -6.06 4.52
CA ASP A 112 3.02 -6.82 3.31
C ASP A 112 2.14 -6.42 2.13
N ALA A 113 0.84 -6.22 2.38
CA ALA A 113 -0.10 -5.71 1.39
C ALA A 113 0.30 -4.31 0.92
N ALA A 114 0.56 -3.38 1.84
CA ALA A 114 0.99 -2.01 1.50
C ALA A 114 2.29 -2.00 0.67
N ASN A 115 3.28 -2.82 1.04
CA ASN A 115 4.54 -2.94 0.31
C ASN A 115 4.34 -3.42 -1.14
N LYS A 116 3.33 -4.26 -1.41
CA LYS A 116 3.00 -4.69 -2.77
C LYS A 116 2.27 -3.63 -3.58
N LEU A 117 1.52 -2.75 -2.92
CA LEU A 117 0.74 -1.70 -3.56
C LEU A 117 1.53 -0.42 -3.84
N VAL A 118 2.51 -0.09 -3.00
CA VAL A 118 3.16 1.24 -2.99
C VAL A 118 3.78 1.66 -4.33
N ASP A 119 4.20 0.69 -5.16
CA ASP A 119 4.80 0.93 -6.47
C ASP A 119 3.84 0.73 -7.65
N ILE A 120 2.58 0.37 -7.40
CA ILE A 120 1.58 0.15 -8.45
C ILE A 120 1.02 1.50 -8.90
N ASP A 121 1.21 1.80 -10.18
CA ASP A 121 0.45 2.87 -10.83
C ASP A 121 -0.99 2.39 -11.09
N VAL A 122 -1.92 2.87 -10.26
CA VAL A 122 -3.35 2.55 -10.36
C VAL A 122 -3.94 2.92 -11.72
N SER A 123 -3.39 3.92 -12.42
CA SER A 123 -3.87 4.33 -13.75
C SER A 123 -3.52 3.30 -14.83
N ALA A 124 -2.47 2.51 -14.61
CA ALA A 124 -2.02 1.45 -15.50
C ALA A 124 -2.77 0.12 -15.31
N LEU A 125 -3.67 0.03 -14.31
CA LEU A 125 -4.49 -1.16 -14.08
C LEU A 125 -5.53 -1.32 -15.21
N PRO A 126 -5.66 -2.53 -15.78
CA PRO A 126 -6.43 -2.75 -17.02
C PRO A 126 -7.95 -2.76 -16.84
N SER A 127 -8.47 -2.72 -15.59
CA SER A 127 -9.92 -2.76 -15.33
C SER A 127 -10.33 -1.93 -14.12
N GLU A 128 -11.56 -1.42 -14.12
CA GLU A 128 -12.14 -0.69 -12.98
C GLU A 128 -12.24 -1.57 -11.73
N SER A 129 -12.46 -2.86 -11.89
CA SER A 129 -12.50 -3.80 -10.77
C SER A 129 -11.11 -4.02 -10.16
N ALA A 130 -10.04 -4.03 -10.97
CA ALA A 130 -8.68 -4.06 -10.45
C ALA A 130 -8.34 -2.77 -9.69
N LYS A 131 -8.77 -1.61 -10.22
CA LYS A 131 -8.63 -0.32 -9.52
C LYS A 131 -9.42 -0.28 -8.23
N THR A 132 -10.64 -0.82 -8.22
CA THR A 132 -11.47 -0.93 -7.02
C THR A 132 -10.79 -1.79 -5.98
N LEU A 133 -10.32 -2.98 -6.36
CA LEU A 133 -9.59 -3.88 -5.50
C LEU A 133 -8.33 -3.20 -4.90
N TYR A 134 -7.53 -2.56 -5.75
CA TYR A 134 -6.39 -1.74 -5.34
C TYR A 134 -6.80 -0.67 -4.31
N ASN A 135 -7.80 0.15 -4.63
CA ASN A 135 -8.23 1.28 -3.81
C ASN A 135 -8.76 0.83 -2.44
N THR A 136 -9.48 -0.29 -2.39
CA THR A 136 -9.99 -0.86 -1.14
C THR A 136 -8.85 -1.23 -0.20
N ILE A 137 -7.86 -1.97 -0.69
CA ILE A 137 -6.72 -2.39 0.13
C ILE A 137 -5.83 -1.18 0.45
N ALA A 138 -5.63 -0.28 -0.51
CA ALA A 138 -4.81 0.91 -0.33
C ALA A 138 -5.38 1.83 0.76
N THR A 139 -6.70 2.06 0.76
CA THR A 139 -7.39 2.85 1.80
C THR A 139 -7.20 2.26 3.19
N ALA A 140 -7.19 0.93 3.29
CA ALA A 140 -6.98 0.24 4.56
C ALA A 140 -5.51 0.26 5.01
N THR A 141 -4.57 0.09 4.08
CA THR A 141 -3.18 -0.26 4.45
C THR A 141 -2.19 0.89 4.31
N LEU A 142 -2.30 1.72 3.27
CA LEU A 142 -1.31 2.76 2.97
C LEU A 142 -1.22 3.87 4.02
N PRO A 143 -2.29 4.32 4.71
CA PRO A 143 -2.16 5.37 5.72
C PRO A 143 -1.24 4.97 6.89
N ALA A 144 -1.39 3.74 7.40
CA ALA A 144 -0.54 3.22 8.47
C ALA A 144 0.88 2.96 7.96
N ALA A 145 1.01 2.36 6.77
CA ALA A 145 2.31 2.11 6.14
C ALA A 145 3.08 3.41 5.89
N ALA A 146 2.41 4.49 5.47
CA ALA A 146 3.05 5.80 5.27
C ALA A 146 3.76 6.29 6.54
N GLN A 147 3.11 6.15 7.70
CA GLN A 147 3.70 6.52 9.00
C GLN A 147 4.90 5.62 9.34
N THR A 148 4.79 4.31 9.12
CA THR A 148 5.87 3.35 9.36
C THR A 148 7.08 3.65 8.48
N PHE A 149 6.88 3.87 7.18
CA PHE A 149 7.93 4.24 6.24
C PHE A 149 8.56 5.58 6.60
N TYR A 150 7.76 6.60 6.94
CA TYR A 150 8.28 7.90 7.33
C TYR A 150 9.16 7.79 8.58
N ASN A 151 8.69 7.11 9.63
CA ASN A 151 9.44 6.94 10.88
C ASN A 151 10.76 6.19 10.65
N THR A 152 10.72 5.13 9.84
CA THR A 152 11.91 4.35 9.46
C THR A 152 12.89 5.22 8.67
N GLY A 153 12.40 5.92 7.65
CA GLY A 153 13.20 6.79 6.81
C GLY A 153 13.86 7.93 7.59
N MET A 154 13.14 8.59 8.50
CA MET A 154 13.69 9.61 9.38
C MET A 154 14.72 9.05 10.36
N THR A 155 14.49 7.86 10.92
CA THR A 155 15.46 7.18 11.79
C THR A 155 16.77 6.93 11.07
N GLU A 156 16.72 6.44 9.83
CA GLU A 156 17.91 6.19 9.01
C GLU A 156 18.56 7.49 8.51
N TYR A 157 17.76 8.53 8.23
CA TYR A 157 18.26 9.86 7.88
C TYR A 157 19.15 10.44 8.98
N TYR A 158 18.71 10.37 10.24
CA TYR A 158 19.50 10.85 11.39
C TYR A 158 20.75 10.00 11.66
N LYS A 159 20.80 8.75 11.18
CA LYS A 159 22.01 7.92 11.19
C LYS A 159 22.93 8.17 9.99
N SER A 160 22.58 9.11 9.11
CA SER A 160 23.26 9.36 7.84
C SER A 160 23.24 8.17 6.87
N ASN A 161 22.32 7.22 7.07
CA ASN A 161 22.10 6.11 6.16
C ASN A 161 21.13 6.54 5.04
N TYR A 162 21.62 7.42 4.17
CA TYR A 162 20.78 8.14 3.22
C TYR A 162 20.17 7.24 2.14
N GLU A 163 20.77 6.09 1.83
CA GLU A 163 20.18 5.13 0.87
C GLU A 163 18.87 4.53 1.41
N VAL A 164 18.90 4.04 2.65
CA VAL A 164 17.71 3.45 3.29
C VAL A 164 16.70 4.54 3.67
N ALA A 165 17.19 5.72 4.05
CA ALA A 165 16.33 6.87 4.31
C ALA A 165 15.54 7.27 3.05
N ALA A 166 16.22 7.43 1.91
CA ALA A 166 15.58 7.78 0.64
C ALA A 166 14.54 6.74 0.23
N ASP A 167 14.86 5.44 0.27
CA ASP A 167 13.91 4.37 -0.08
C ASP A 167 12.62 4.45 0.74
N ASN A 168 12.74 4.58 2.06
CA ASN A 168 11.59 4.64 2.95
C ASN A 168 10.81 5.95 2.82
N LEU A 169 11.49 7.09 2.70
CA LEU A 169 10.82 8.40 2.55
C LEU A 169 10.09 8.50 1.20
N VAL A 170 10.62 7.89 0.15
CA VAL A 170 9.93 7.77 -1.15
C VAL A 170 8.68 6.89 -1.03
N LYS A 171 8.76 5.76 -0.32
CA LYS A 171 7.57 4.92 -0.07
C LYS A 171 6.52 5.66 0.73
N ALA A 172 6.92 6.37 1.80
CA ALA A 172 6.01 7.21 2.57
C ALA A 172 5.30 8.26 1.70
N TYR A 173 6.08 8.96 0.86
CA TYR A 173 5.55 9.90 -0.13
C TYR A 173 4.55 9.25 -1.08
N LYS A 174 4.85 8.08 -1.65
CA LYS A 174 3.92 7.37 -2.55
C LYS A 174 2.61 6.95 -1.87
N CYS A 175 2.64 6.67 -0.56
CA CYS A 175 1.46 6.28 0.18
C CYS A 175 0.49 7.45 0.48
N ASN A 176 0.99 8.65 0.75
CA ASN A 176 0.16 9.75 1.27
C ASN A 176 0.45 11.14 0.67
N ASN A 177 1.33 11.23 -0.32
CA ASN A 177 1.71 12.47 -0.98
C ASN A 177 2.24 13.56 -0.01
N SER A 178 2.82 13.15 1.13
CA SER A 178 3.33 14.08 2.14
C SER A 178 4.49 14.93 1.61
N ALA A 179 4.36 16.25 1.74
CA ALA A 179 5.43 17.19 1.44
C ALA A 179 6.66 17.00 2.36
N ASP A 180 6.46 16.62 3.63
CA ASP A 180 7.55 16.29 4.55
C ASP A 180 8.35 15.09 4.02
N SER A 181 7.65 14.03 3.61
CA SER A 181 8.28 12.81 3.07
C SER A 181 9.06 13.11 1.79
N ALA A 182 8.48 13.90 0.88
CA ALA A 182 9.15 14.35 -0.34
C ALA A 182 10.40 15.20 -0.03
N TYR A 183 10.30 16.11 0.95
CA TYR A 183 11.41 16.98 1.33
C TYR A 183 12.60 16.17 1.84
N TYR A 184 12.38 15.27 2.81
CA TYR A 184 13.46 14.48 3.37
C TYR A 184 13.98 13.41 2.39
N ALA A 185 13.15 12.91 1.47
CA ALA A 185 13.63 12.10 0.35
C ALA A 185 14.60 12.90 -0.51
N ALA A 186 14.24 14.14 -0.87
CA ALA A 186 15.12 15.03 -1.63
C ALA A 186 16.44 15.30 -0.89
N LYS A 187 16.39 15.63 0.40
CA LYS A 187 17.58 15.82 1.24
C LYS A 187 18.50 14.60 1.26
N SER A 188 17.92 13.40 1.35
CA SER A 188 18.66 12.15 1.30
C SER A 188 19.36 11.97 -0.06
N TYR A 189 18.66 12.27 -1.16
CA TYR A 189 19.26 12.23 -2.50
C TYR A 189 20.36 13.28 -2.70
N VAL A 190 20.23 14.49 -2.14
CA VAL A 190 21.30 15.49 -2.12
C VAL A 190 22.54 14.94 -1.43
N ALA A 191 22.39 14.34 -0.25
CA ALA A 191 23.50 13.75 0.50
C ALA A 191 24.17 12.58 -0.25
N LEU A 192 23.42 11.89 -1.12
CA LEU A 192 23.92 10.83 -2.01
C LEU A 192 24.47 11.35 -3.34
N ALA A 193 24.48 12.67 -3.58
CA ALA A 193 24.82 13.28 -4.87
C ALA A 193 23.97 12.77 -6.05
N LYS A 194 22.72 12.35 -5.79
CA LYS A 194 21.74 11.94 -6.81
C LYS A 194 20.87 13.13 -7.20
N THR A 195 21.46 14.04 -7.98
CA THR A 195 20.86 15.35 -8.28
C THR A 195 19.50 15.26 -8.97
N ASP A 196 19.33 14.37 -9.96
CA ASP A 196 18.07 14.22 -10.69
C ASP A 196 16.94 13.73 -9.79
N ASP A 197 17.24 12.75 -8.93
CA ASP A 197 16.27 12.25 -7.94
C ASP A 197 15.91 13.34 -6.93
N ALA A 198 16.88 14.09 -6.42
CA ALA A 198 16.62 15.22 -5.53
C ALA A 198 15.72 16.28 -6.18
N LYS A 199 16.03 16.65 -7.43
CA LYS A 199 15.23 17.63 -8.21
C LYS A 199 13.81 17.15 -8.41
N LYS A 200 13.59 15.86 -8.67
CA LYS A 200 12.25 15.28 -8.83
C LYS A 200 11.37 15.56 -7.61
N TYR A 201 11.87 15.28 -6.40
CA TYR A 201 11.08 15.46 -5.17
C TYR A 201 10.98 16.92 -4.72
N TYR A 202 12.02 17.74 -4.94
CA TYR A 202 11.90 19.18 -4.70
C TYR A 202 10.93 19.85 -5.67
N LYS A 203 10.90 19.42 -6.93
CA LYS A 203 9.96 19.95 -7.92
C LYS A 203 8.51 19.69 -7.52
N TYR A 204 8.20 18.52 -6.97
CA TYR A 204 6.89 18.23 -6.39
C TYR A 204 6.48 19.27 -5.33
N ILE A 205 7.40 19.66 -4.43
CA ILE A 205 7.14 20.68 -3.41
C ILE A 205 6.92 22.05 -4.04
N VAL A 206 7.70 22.40 -5.07
CA VAL A 206 7.57 23.68 -5.78
C VAL A 206 6.23 23.79 -6.50
N ASP A 207 5.83 22.71 -7.18
CA ASP A 207 4.63 22.70 -8.02
C ASP A 207 3.35 22.65 -7.16
N ASP A 208 3.33 21.84 -6.09
CA ASP A 208 2.09 21.53 -5.34
C ASP A 208 2.02 22.13 -3.92
N TYR A 209 3.15 22.61 -3.35
CA TYR A 209 3.24 23.05 -1.95
C TYR A 209 3.94 24.41 -1.77
N SER A 210 3.52 25.41 -2.53
CA SER A 210 4.13 26.75 -2.55
C SER A 210 4.07 27.54 -1.23
N THR A 211 3.17 27.16 -0.33
CA THR A 211 3.02 27.76 1.01
C THR A 211 3.79 27.01 2.11
N SER A 212 4.42 25.87 1.79
CA SER A 212 5.16 25.09 2.77
C SER A 212 6.46 25.78 3.20
N GLY A 213 6.93 25.47 4.42
CA GLY A 213 8.23 25.94 4.90
C GLY A 213 9.42 25.44 4.06
N TYR A 214 9.22 24.42 3.23
CA TYR A 214 10.25 23.83 2.37
C TYR A 214 10.38 24.53 1.02
N TYR A 215 9.37 25.31 0.60
CA TYR A 215 9.29 25.85 -0.75
C TYR A 215 10.54 26.62 -1.17
N LYS A 216 11.08 27.47 -0.29
CA LYS A 216 12.24 28.29 -0.60
C LYS A 216 13.47 27.44 -0.95
N GLU A 217 13.83 26.49 -0.08
CA GLU A 217 14.97 25.59 -0.33
C GLU A 217 14.75 24.73 -1.57
N ALA A 218 13.52 24.20 -1.75
CA ALA A 218 13.17 23.39 -2.90
C ALA A 218 13.31 24.18 -4.22
N SER A 219 12.80 25.42 -4.26
CA SER A 219 12.88 26.30 -5.42
C SER A 219 14.32 26.70 -5.73
N ASP A 220 15.10 27.10 -4.71
CA ASP A 220 16.50 27.46 -4.86
C ASP A 220 17.31 26.26 -5.42
N TYR A 221 17.06 25.04 -4.93
CA TYR A 221 17.73 23.83 -5.42
C TYR A 221 17.36 23.51 -6.87
N VAL A 222 16.07 23.51 -7.22
CA VAL A 222 15.58 23.22 -8.58
C VAL A 222 16.08 24.22 -9.62
N ASN A 223 16.29 25.48 -9.24
CA ASN A 223 16.78 26.52 -10.14
C ASN A 223 18.30 26.52 -10.31
N SER A 224 19.05 25.93 -9.38
CA SER A 224 20.52 25.96 -9.35
C SER A 224 21.20 24.68 -9.87
N HIS A 225 20.43 23.60 -10.03
CA HIS A 225 20.88 22.29 -10.51
C HIS A 225 19.91 21.84 -11.60
#